data_AF-A0A4Q3U5J2-F1
#
_entry.id   AF-A0A4Q3U5J2-F1
#
_cell.length_a   1.000
_cell.length_b   1.000
_cell.length_c   1.000
_cell.angle_alpha   90.00
_cell.angle_beta   90.00
_cell.angle_gamma   90.00
#
_symmetry.space_group_name_H-M   'P 1'
#
loop_
_entity.id
_entity.type
_entity.pdbx_description
1 polymer ?
#
loop_
_entity_poly.entity_id
_entity_poly.type
_entity_poly.pdbx_seq_one_letter_code
_entity_poly.pdbx_strand_id
1 'polypeptide(L)'
;MAVPEQDALAEAAARGEQFAARACASCHAIGPAGVSPMAEATPFRVIVHRYPLDQLEEAFAEGLVTGHPAMPALVFRASEIDDLVAYLETVRAAS
;
A
#
# COMPACT_ATOMS: atom_id res chain seq x y z
N MET A 1 13.75 15.25 23.31
CA MET A 1 12.27 15.11 23.24
C MET A 1 11.97 14.76 21.78
N ALA A 2 11.67 13.50 21.49
CA ALA A 2 11.60 12.97 20.12
C ALA A 2 10.17 13.03 19.58
N VAL A 3 9.99 13.90 18.58
CA VAL A 3 9.13 13.88 17.38
C VAL A 3 7.71 13.25 17.45
N PRO A 4 6.64 14.05 17.66
CA PRO A 4 5.25 13.59 17.44
C PRO A 4 4.95 13.19 15.98
N GLU A 5 5.78 13.64 15.03
CA GLU A 5 5.61 13.38 13.60
C GLU A 5 5.96 11.95 13.18
N GLN A 6 6.87 11.29 13.92
CA GLN A 6 7.26 9.90 13.64
C GLN A 6 6.25 8.90 14.21
N ASP A 7 5.67 9.22 15.36
CA ASP A 7 4.59 8.42 15.95
C ASP A 7 3.32 8.50 15.08
N ALA A 8 2.98 9.69 14.58
CA ALA A 8 1.84 9.86 13.68
C ALA A 8 1.99 9.06 12.38
N LEU A 9 3.20 9.01 11.80
CA LEU A 9 3.49 8.19 10.62
C LEU A 9 3.38 6.69 10.93
N ALA A 10 3.87 6.25 12.09
CA ALA A 10 3.76 4.86 12.50
C ALA A 10 2.30 4.43 12.73
N GLU A 11 1.48 5.30 13.32
CA GLU A 11 0.04 5.07 13.48
C GLU A 11 -0.69 5.03 12.13
N ALA A 12 -0.34 5.94 11.21
CA ALA A 12 -0.86 5.94 9.84
C ALA A 12 -0.48 4.66 9.09
N ALA A 13 0.78 4.25 9.15
CA ALA A 13 1.26 3.02 8.57
C ALA A 13 0.56 1.78 9.16
N ALA A 14 0.30 1.76 10.47
CA ALA A 14 -0.43 0.66 11.11
C ALA A 14 -1.91 0.57 10.65
N ARG A 15 -2.56 1.73 10.38
CA ARG A 15 -3.90 1.75 9.77
C ARG A 15 -3.85 1.33 8.30
N GLY A 16 -2.83 1.77 7.57
CA GLY A 16 -2.59 1.40 6.17
C GLY A 16 -2.33 -0.09 6.00
N GLU A 17 -1.57 -0.71 6.90
CA GLU A 17 -1.35 -2.16 6.93
C GLU A 17 -2.67 -2.92 7.12
N GLN A 18 -3.49 -2.50 8.08
CA GLN A 18 -4.81 -3.11 8.32
C GLN A 18 -5.73 -2.96 7.11
N PHE A 19 -5.70 -1.80 6.44
CA PHE A 19 -6.40 -1.59 5.18
C PHE A 19 -5.90 -2.55 4.10
N ALA A 20 -4.59 -2.64 3.88
CA ALA A 20 -3.99 -3.50 2.87
C ALA A 20 -4.29 -4.98 3.15
N ALA A 21 -4.31 -5.38 4.42
CA ALA A 21 -4.66 -6.74 4.83
C ALA A 21 -6.09 -7.11 4.44
N ARG A 22 -7.06 -6.20 4.62
CA ARG A 22 -8.46 -6.46 4.23
C ARG A 22 -8.71 -6.35 2.73
N ALA A 23 -8.04 -5.43 2.05
CA ALA A 23 -8.38 -5.05 0.67
C ALA A 23 -7.48 -5.69 -0.39
N CYS A 24 -6.22 -6.01 -0.04
CA CYS A 24 -5.18 -6.36 -1.01
C CYS A 24 -4.56 -7.74 -0.75
N ALA A 25 -4.52 -8.20 0.50
CA ALA A 25 -3.79 -9.41 0.89
C ALA A 25 -4.40 -10.73 0.39
N SER A 26 -5.64 -10.71 -0.12
CA SER A 26 -6.21 -11.88 -0.81
C SER A 26 -5.47 -12.22 -2.11
N CYS A 27 -4.83 -11.22 -2.74
CA CYS A 27 -4.13 -11.38 -4.01
C CYS A 27 -2.63 -11.10 -3.89
N HIS A 28 -2.24 -10.05 -3.15
CA HIS A 28 -0.87 -9.56 -3.07
C HIS A 28 -0.17 -9.96 -1.77
N ALA A 29 1.13 -10.23 -1.84
CA ALA A 29 1.98 -10.16 -0.65
C ALA A 29 2.20 -8.70 -0.27
N ILE A 30 1.60 -8.27 0.84
CA ILE A 30 1.59 -6.87 1.29
C ILE A 30 2.76 -6.49 2.21
N GLY A 31 3.46 -7.48 2.76
CA GLY A 31 4.58 -7.25 3.70
C GLY A 31 5.93 -7.03 2.99
N PRO A 32 6.99 -6.76 3.76
CA PRO A 32 8.36 -6.59 3.23
C PRO A 32 8.96 -7.90 2.69
N ALA A 33 8.34 -9.04 3.03
CA ALA A 33 8.75 -10.36 2.55
C ALA A 33 7.54 -11.22 2.18
N GLY A 34 7.80 -12.38 1.59
CA GLY A 34 6.78 -13.37 1.22
C GLY A 34 6.43 -13.39 -0.26
N VAL A 35 5.57 -14.34 -0.63
CA VAL A 35 5.09 -14.54 -2.00
C VAL A 35 3.61 -14.21 -2.08
N SER A 36 3.18 -13.58 -3.18
CA SER A 36 1.78 -13.25 -3.37
C SER A 36 0.93 -14.52 -3.45
N PRO A 37 -0.27 -14.55 -2.82
CA PRO A 37 -1.21 -15.65 -2.98
C PRO A 37 -1.57 -15.95 -4.44
N MET A 38 -1.66 -14.90 -5.27
CA MET A 38 -1.81 -15.03 -6.72
C MET A 38 -0.46 -14.82 -7.40
N ALA A 39 -0.06 -15.75 -8.27
CA ALA A 39 1.22 -15.70 -8.97
C ALA A 39 1.39 -14.45 -9.86
N GLU A 40 0.28 -13.94 -10.41
CA GLU A 40 0.26 -12.75 -11.27
C GLU A 40 0.26 -11.44 -10.47
N ALA A 41 -0.09 -11.50 -9.18
CA ALA A 41 -0.14 -10.33 -8.31
C ALA A 41 1.27 -9.96 -7.84
N THR A 42 1.75 -8.79 -8.25
CA THR A 42 3.09 -8.33 -7.88
C THR A 42 3.14 -7.99 -6.38
N PRO A 43 4.13 -8.48 -5.60
CA PRO A 43 4.27 -8.13 -4.19
C PRO A 43 4.47 -6.63 -3.98
N PHE A 44 3.98 -6.09 -2.86
CA PHE A 44 4.08 -4.65 -2.54
C PHE A 44 5.52 -4.15 -2.55
N ARG A 45 6.45 -4.91 -1.96
CA ARG A 45 7.89 -4.58 -2.01
C ARG A 45 8.42 -4.33 -3.43
N VAL A 46 7.87 -5.01 -4.44
CA VAL A 46 8.30 -4.79 -5.83
C VAL A 46 7.59 -3.58 -6.42
N ILE A 47 6.31 -3.38 -6.11
CA ILE A 47 5.51 -2.23 -6.58
C ILE A 47 6.16 -0.92 -6.13
N VAL A 48 6.52 -0.77 -4.85
CA VAL A 48 7.08 0.45 -4.26
C VAL A 48 8.48 0.82 -4.76
N HIS A 49 9.16 -0.08 -5.45
CA HIS A 49 10.41 0.20 -6.16
C HIS A 49 10.24 0.44 -7.65
N ARG A 50 9.11 -0.01 -8.22
CA ARG A 50 8.79 0.17 -9.64
C ARG A 50 8.08 1.50 -9.92
N TYR A 51 7.25 1.94 -8.97
CA TYR A 51 6.50 3.18 -9.05
C TYR A 51 6.84 4.05 -7.84
N PRO A 52 7.08 5.36 -8.05
CA PRO A 52 7.25 6.27 -6.94
C PRO A 52 5.93 6.44 -6.18
N LEU A 53 6.01 6.76 -4.88
CA LEU A 53 4.84 6.73 -3.99
C LEU A 53 3.78 7.79 -4.36
N ASP A 54 4.21 8.92 -4.91
CA ASP A 54 3.34 9.98 -5.44
C ASP A 54 2.45 9.48 -6.59
N GLN A 55 3.01 8.71 -7.52
CA GLN A 55 2.21 8.11 -8.61
C GLN A 55 1.23 7.06 -8.09
N LEU A 56 1.60 6.33 -7.03
CA LEU A 56 0.69 5.37 -6.40
C LEU A 56 -0.45 6.11 -5.68
N GLU A 57 -0.14 7.20 -4.98
CA GLU A 57 -1.10 8.09 -4.33
C GLU A 57 -2.11 8.65 -5.34
N GLU A 58 -1.63 9.21 -6.46
CA GLU A 58 -2.47 9.70 -7.55
C GLU A 58 -3.38 8.59 -8.10
N ALA A 59 -2.83 7.41 -8.36
CA ALA A 59 -3.61 6.26 -8.83
C ALA A 59 -4.68 5.80 -7.83
N PHE A 60 -4.42 5.90 -6.53
CA PHE A 60 -5.44 5.61 -5.50
C PHE A 60 -6.50 6.71 -5.45
N ALA A 61 -6.12 7.97 -5.63
CA ALA A 61 -7.03 9.13 -5.62
C ALA A 61 -7.99 9.12 -6.82
N GLU A 62 -7.52 8.70 -7.99
CA GLU A 62 -8.36 8.53 -9.19
C GLU A 62 -9.24 7.27 -9.13
N GLY A 63 -8.96 6.38 -8.17
CA GLY A 63 -9.53 5.04 -8.09
C GLY A 63 -8.61 4.04 -8.79
N LEU A 64 -8.22 3.00 -8.04
CA LEU A 64 -7.26 2.02 -8.52
C LEU A 64 -7.93 1.07 -9.52
N VAL A 65 -7.93 1.48 -10.78
CA VAL A 65 -8.35 0.66 -11.92
C VAL A 65 -7.09 0.21 -12.64
N THR A 66 -6.59 -0.97 -12.29
CA THR A 66 -5.50 -1.56 -13.07
C THR A 66 -6.07 -2.25 -14.31
N GLY A 67 -5.26 -2.36 -15.36
CA GLY A 67 -5.68 -2.99 -16.62
C GLY A 67 -5.96 -4.49 -16.52
N HIS A 68 -5.88 -5.11 -15.34
CA HIS A 68 -6.10 -6.53 -15.15
C HIS A 68 -7.50 -6.81 -14.56
N PRO A 69 -8.36 -7.60 -15.23
CA PRO A 69 -9.76 -7.77 -14.84
C PRO A 69 -9.96 -8.47 -13.48
N ALA A 70 -8.95 -9.19 -12.97
CA ALA A 70 -9.02 -9.82 -11.65
C ALA A 70 -8.76 -8.85 -10.48
N MET A 71 -8.23 -7.64 -10.76
CA MET A 71 -8.04 -6.63 -9.73
C MET A 71 -9.33 -5.82 -9.58
N PRO A 72 -9.97 -5.82 -8.41
CA PRO A 72 -11.21 -5.09 -8.22
C PRO A 72 -10.95 -3.59 -8.31
N ALA A 73 -11.92 -2.86 -8.86
CA ALA A 73 -11.92 -1.40 -8.73
C ALA A 73 -12.08 -1.05 -7.25
N LEU A 74 -11.10 -0.32 -6.71
CA LEU A 74 -11.13 0.17 -5.33
C LEU A 74 -11.34 1.68 -5.32
N VAL A 75 -12.29 2.12 -4.50
CA VAL A 75 -12.54 3.53 -4.22
C VAL A 75 -12.03 3.81 -2.81
N PHE A 76 -11.15 4.79 -2.69
CA PHE A 76 -10.49 5.15 -1.43
C PHE A 76 -11.02 6.48 -0.91
N ARG A 77 -11.06 6.63 0.41
CA ARG A 77 -11.14 7.95 1.05
C ARG A 77 -9.75 8.56 1.12
N ALA A 78 -9.64 9.89 1.10
CA ALA A 78 -8.35 10.59 1.21
C ALA A 78 -7.49 10.07 2.38
N SER A 79 -8.08 9.92 3.57
CA SER A 79 -7.36 9.39 4.73
C SER A 79 -6.88 7.94 4.57
N GLU A 80 -7.59 7.11 3.82
CA GLU A 80 -7.17 5.73 3.54
C GLU A 80 -6.00 5.69 2.56
N ILE A 81 -5.94 6.66 1.64
CA ILE A 81 -4.81 6.85 0.74
C ILE A 81 -3.59 7.26 1.55
N ASP A 82 -3.70 8.28 2.40
CA ASP A 82 -2.61 8.75 3.25
C ASP A 82 -2.05 7.62 4.12
N ASP A 83 -2.94 6.87 4.80
CA ASP A 83 -2.56 5.74 5.64
C ASP A 83 -1.87 4.63 4.82
N LEU A 84 -2.38 4.32 3.62
CA LEU A 84 -1.81 3.29 2.75
C LEU A 84 -0.45 3.70 2.19
N VAL A 85 -0.29 4.96 1.77
CA VAL A 85 0.99 5.50 1.29
C VAL A 85 2.03 5.48 2.41
N ALA A 86 1.64 5.89 3.63
CA ALA A 86 2.50 5.76 4.81
C ALA A 86 2.95 4.31 5.03
N TYR A 87 2.05 3.34 4.91
CA TYR A 87 2.42 1.92 5.00
C TYR A 87 3.38 1.48 3.89
N LEU A 88 3.11 1.86 2.63
CA LEU A 88 3.96 1.53 1.50
C LEU A 88 5.39 2.11 1.65
N GLU A 89 5.52 3.28 2.27
CA GLU A 89 6.82 3.84 2.63
C GLU A 89 7.57 2.93 3.61
N THR A 90 6.90 2.39 4.63
CA THR A 90 7.54 1.44 5.57
C THR A 90 7.97 0.14 4.88
N VAL A 91 7.16 -0.38 3.96
CA VAL A 91 7.51 -1.57 3.17
C VAL A 91 8.73 -1.29 2.31
N ARG A 92 8.79 -0.13 1.65
CA ARG A 92 9.92 0.30 0.84
C ARG A 92 11.21 0.45 1.65
N ALA A 93 11.12 0.93 2.89
CA ALA A 93 12.26 1.11 3.78
C ALA A 93 12.79 -0.22 4.34
N ALA A 94 11.92 -1.24 4.45
CA ALA A 94 12.23 -2.54 5.05
C ALA A 94 12.53 -3.68 4.05
N SER A 95 12.50 -3.40 2.74
CA SER A 95 12.65 -4.40 1.66
C SER A 95 13.96 -4.30 0.88
#